data_AF-A0A8T3PIG1-F1
#
_entry.id   AF-A0A8T3PIG1-F1
#
_cell.length_a   1.000
_cell.length_b   1.000
_cell.length_c   1.000
_cell.angle_alpha   90.00
_cell.angle_beta   90.00
_cell.angle_gamma   90.00
#
_symmetry.space_group_name_H-M   'P 1'
#
loop_
_entity.id
_entity.type
_entity.pdbx_description
1 polymer ?
#
loop_
_entity_poly.entity_id
_entity_poly.type
_entity_poly.pdbx_seq_one_letter_code
_entity_poly.pdbx_strand_id
1 'polypeptide(L)'
;MGSESENPVIPSPTPKTTRPRTNRDWWPNQLDLQVLHQHSPRSNPMGANFNYAEAFKTLDVEALKRDLIEVMTTSQDWWPADYGHYGPLFIRMTWHAAGTYRIADGRGGGGEGAQRFAPLNSWPDNVSLDKARRLLWPIKQKYGRKISWGDLMIFAGNCALESMGFKTFGFGGGREDIWDPDEIFWGPEDTWLGDERYSEDRELTGSVGAVQMGLIYVNPEGPSGNPDPLASAKDIRETFRRMAMNDEETAALIVGGHTFGKCHGANDSEYVGAEPEGCPIEAQGLGWKNTFASGSGVY
;
A
#
# COMPACT_ATOMS: atom_id res chain seq x y z
N MET A 1 -15.35 -30.72 -2.48
CA MET A 1 -14.19 -30.64 -1.58
C MET A 1 -13.04 -30.11 -2.41
N GLY A 2 -12.72 -28.84 -2.22
CA GLY A 2 -11.71 -28.06 -2.93
C GLY A 2 -11.87 -26.64 -2.43
N SER A 3 -10.83 -26.08 -1.82
CA SER A 3 -10.83 -24.75 -1.19
C SER A 3 -10.70 -23.69 -2.27
N GLU A 4 -11.77 -22.94 -2.56
CA GLU A 4 -11.77 -21.80 -3.49
C GLU A 4 -11.35 -20.51 -2.76
N SER A 5 -10.08 -20.45 -2.33
CA SER A 5 -9.44 -19.20 -1.89
C SER A 5 -8.32 -18.84 -2.87
N GLU A 6 -8.69 -18.58 -4.12
CA GLU A 6 -7.75 -18.04 -5.10
C GLU A 6 -8.00 -16.53 -5.20
N ASN A 7 -6.96 -15.75 -4.91
CA ASN A 7 -6.93 -14.32 -5.19
C ASN A 7 -6.67 -14.21 -6.70
N PRO A 8 -7.60 -13.72 -7.54
CA PRO A 8 -7.41 -13.78 -8.98
C PRO A 8 -6.16 -13.01 -9.38
N VAL A 9 -5.27 -13.69 -10.13
CA VAL A 9 -4.09 -13.07 -10.76
C VAL A 9 -4.58 -11.99 -11.73
N ILE A 10 -4.40 -10.73 -11.35
CA ILE A 10 -4.69 -9.57 -12.22
C ILE A 10 -3.52 -9.41 -13.20
N PRO A 11 -3.76 -9.39 -14.53
CA PRO A 11 -2.70 -9.18 -15.51
C PRO A 11 -1.93 -7.89 -15.24
N SER A 12 -0.62 -7.96 -15.38
CA SER A 12 0.30 -6.86 -15.17
C SER A 12 0.00 -5.68 -16.11
N PRO A 13 -0.16 -4.46 -15.58
CA PRO A 13 -0.30 -3.25 -16.40
C PRO A 13 0.76 -3.08 -17.48
N THR A 14 0.38 -2.51 -18.64
CA THR A 14 1.29 -2.21 -19.76
C THR A 14 1.52 -0.69 -19.92
N PRO A 15 2.78 -0.21 -20.02
CA PRO A 15 3.07 1.22 -20.17
C PRO A 15 2.54 1.80 -21.49
N LYS A 16 1.82 2.93 -21.44
CA LYS A 16 1.45 3.71 -22.64
C LYS A 16 2.63 4.54 -23.14
N THR A 17 3.03 4.37 -24.40
CA THR A 17 4.21 5.03 -24.99
C THR A 17 3.83 6.23 -25.86
N THR A 18 4.08 7.45 -25.38
CA THR A 18 4.44 8.65 -26.17
C THR A 18 4.78 9.81 -25.23
N ARG A 19 5.98 9.78 -24.63
CA ARG A 19 6.55 10.96 -23.93
C ARG A 19 7.70 11.56 -24.75
N PRO A 20 7.99 12.87 -24.63
CA PRO A 20 9.21 13.45 -25.18
C PRO A 20 10.45 12.69 -24.68
N ARG A 21 11.44 12.55 -25.57
CA ARG A 21 12.76 12.01 -25.19
C ARG A 21 13.46 12.98 -24.25
N THR A 22 14.19 12.42 -23.30
CA THR A 22 15.01 13.08 -22.27
C THR A 22 16.47 12.67 -22.46
N ASN A 23 17.40 13.29 -21.73
CA ASN A 23 18.82 12.93 -21.79
C ASN A 23 19.08 11.45 -21.44
N ARG A 24 18.33 10.86 -20.50
CA ARG A 24 18.47 9.45 -20.13
C ARG A 24 18.09 8.49 -21.24
N ASP A 25 17.20 8.88 -22.15
CA ASP A 25 16.84 8.05 -23.30
C ASP A 25 18.03 7.92 -24.30
N TRP A 26 19.00 8.84 -24.25
CA TRP A 26 20.23 8.78 -25.04
C TRP A 26 21.42 8.20 -24.28
N TRP A 27 21.52 8.50 -22.98
CA TRP A 27 22.59 8.04 -22.10
C TRP A 27 22.01 7.35 -20.85
N PRO A 28 21.53 6.10 -20.99
CA PRO A 28 20.80 5.42 -19.90
C PRO A 28 21.67 5.18 -18.66
N ASN A 29 22.98 5.09 -18.81
CA ASN A 29 23.94 4.87 -17.71
C ASN A 29 24.58 6.18 -17.20
N GLN A 30 24.08 7.35 -17.61
CA GLN A 30 24.57 8.62 -17.09
C GLN A 30 24.19 8.77 -15.61
N LEU A 31 25.14 9.24 -14.79
CA LEU A 31 24.90 9.49 -13.36
C LEU A 31 23.66 10.38 -13.14
N ASP A 32 22.76 9.91 -12.30
CA ASP A 32 21.55 10.65 -11.94
C ASP A 32 21.79 11.56 -10.72
N LEU A 33 21.70 12.87 -10.93
CA LEU A 33 21.77 13.88 -9.86
C LEU A 33 20.40 14.31 -9.34
N GLN A 34 19.29 13.84 -9.93
CA GLN A 34 17.93 14.23 -9.51
C GLN A 34 17.60 13.74 -8.10
N VAL A 35 18.19 12.62 -7.68
CA VAL A 35 18.04 12.07 -6.32
C VAL A 35 18.53 13.04 -5.22
N LEU A 36 19.37 14.03 -5.55
CA LEU A 36 19.92 14.99 -4.58
C LEU A 36 19.02 16.21 -4.35
N HIS A 37 17.93 16.35 -5.10
CA HIS A 37 16.99 17.47 -4.98
C HIS A 37 15.53 17.05 -4.90
N GLN A 38 15.27 15.78 -4.58
CA GLN A 38 13.95 15.29 -4.18
C GLN A 38 13.43 16.08 -2.98
N HIS A 39 12.10 16.19 -2.86
CA HIS A 39 11.43 16.96 -1.81
C HIS A 39 11.92 18.39 -1.69
N SER A 40 12.21 19.03 -2.82
CA SER A 40 12.62 20.43 -2.84
C SER A 40 11.61 21.28 -2.06
N PRO A 41 12.05 22.25 -1.23
CA PRO A 41 11.12 23.17 -0.56
C PRO A 41 10.18 23.92 -1.51
N ARG A 42 10.50 23.96 -2.82
CA ARG A 42 9.66 24.53 -3.87
C ARG A 42 8.47 23.67 -4.26
N SER A 43 8.53 22.35 -4.09
CA SER A 43 7.39 21.44 -4.33
C SER A 43 6.43 21.37 -3.14
N ASN A 44 6.89 21.78 -1.94
CA ASN A 44 6.11 21.74 -0.71
C ASN A 44 5.09 22.91 -0.61
N PRO A 45 3.77 22.65 -0.64
CA PRO A 45 2.73 23.67 -0.58
C PRO A 45 2.50 24.24 0.83
N MET A 46 3.14 23.68 1.87
CA MET A 46 2.92 24.08 3.25
C MET A 46 3.66 25.37 3.62
N GLY A 47 4.67 25.73 2.83
CA GLY A 47 5.56 26.87 3.06
C GLY A 47 6.64 26.56 4.10
N ALA A 48 7.77 27.26 3.99
CA ALA A 48 8.99 26.99 4.76
C ALA A 48 8.84 27.11 6.29
N ASN A 49 7.83 27.84 6.77
CA ASN A 49 7.61 28.07 8.20
C ASN A 49 6.64 27.08 8.84
N PHE A 50 6.12 26.11 8.09
CA PHE A 50 5.24 25.10 8.65
C PHE A 50 6.02 24.12 9.52
N ASN A 51 5.48 23.82 10.70
CA ASN A 51 6.00 22.80 11.60
C ASN A 51 4.89 21.78 11.89
N TYR A 52 5.04 20.57 11.36
CA TYR A 52 4.01 19.54 11.51
C TYR A 52 3.86 19.08 12.95
N ALA A 53 4.97 18.90 13.68
CA ALA A 53 4.93 18.47 15.08
C ALA A 53 4.11 19.45 15.94
N GLU A 54 4.28 20.76 15.76
CA GLU A 54 3.48 21.77 16.46
C GLU A 54 2.01 21.75 16.01
N ALA A 55 1.74 21.57 14.72
CA ALA A 55 0.37 21.45 14.22
C ALA A 55 -0.35 20.20 14.81
N PHE A 56 0.33 19.06 14.83
CA PHE A 56 -0.18 17.79 15.35
C PHE A 56 -0.47 17.86 16.85
N LYS A 57 0.37 18.55 17.66
CA LYS A 57 0.11 18.75 19.10
C LYS A 57 -1.23 19.46 19.38
N THR A 58 -1.77 20.21 18.42
CA THR A 58 -3.06 20.91 18.55
C THR A 58 -4.27 20.10 18.02
N LEU A 59 -4.04 18.85 17.61
CA LEU A 59 -5.06 17.94 17.13
C LEU A 59 -5.83 17.33 18.30
N ASP A 60 -7.16 17.35 18.21
CA ASP A 60 -8.00 16.54 19.11
C ASP A 60 -8.00 15.09 18.59
N VAL A 61 -7.08 14.29 19.13
CA VAL A 61 -6.88 12.88 18.73
C VAL A 61 -8.10 12.03 19.07
N GLU A 62 -8.80 12.33 20.17
CA GLU A 62 -10.01 11.61 20.56
C GLU A 62 -11.18 11.92 19.62
N ALA A 63 -11.31 13.17 19.17
CA ALA A 63 -12.27 13.52 18.12
C ALA A 63 -11.92 12.84 16.79
N LEU A 64 -10.64 12.85 16.39
CA LEU A 64 -10.19 12.16 15.19
C LEU A 64 -10.54 10.67 15.23
N LYS A 65 -10.28 10.01 16.36
CA LYS A 65 -10.63 8.59 16.57
C LYS A 65 -12.13 8.34 16.44
N ARG A 66 -12.98 9.18 17.05
CA ARG A 66 -14.44 9.06 16.92
C ARG A 66 -14.90 9.18 15.46
N ASP A 67 -14.39 10.18 14.74
CA ASP A 67 -14.74 10.38 13.33
C ASP A 67 -14.24 9.22 12.44
N LEU A 68 -13.07 8.65 12.74
CA LEU A 68 -12.56 7.46 12.03
C LEU A 68 -13.48 6.25 12.23
N ILE A 69 -13.97 6.03 13.46
CA ILE A 69 -14.91 4.95 13.76
C ILE A 69 -16.26 5.19 13.05
N GLU A 70 -16.71 6.44 12.98
CA GLU A 70 -17.90 6.82 12.20
C GLU A 70 -17.72 6.47 10.72
N VAL A 71 -16.59 6.86 10.11
CA VAL A 71 -16.27 6.49 8.72
C VAL A 71 -16.25 4.98 8.54
N MET A 72 -15.67 4.22 9.47
CA MET A 72 -15.62 2.76 9.37
C MET A 72 -17.00 2.11 9.29
N THR A 73 -18.01 2.70 9.91
CA THR A 73 -19.38 2.15 9.99
C THR A 73 -20.36 2.84 9.04
N THR A 74 -19.90 3.83 8.28
CA THR A 74 -20.72 4.58 7.32
C THR A 74 -20.39 4.15 5.89
N SER A 75 -21.00 3.04 5.47
CA SER A 75 -20.85 2.49 4.12
C SER A 75 -21.19 3.54 3.05
N GLN A 76 -20.40 3.54 1.98
CA GLN A 76 -20.56 4.39 0.82
C GLN A 76 -21.02 3.57 -0.39
N ASP A 77 -22.00 4.07 -1.14
CA ASP A 77 -22.57 3.34 -2.27
C ASP A 77 -21.54 3.03 -3.38
N TRP A 78 -20.55 3.90 -3.55
CA TRP A 78 -19.48 3.72 -4.55
C TRP A 78 -18.42 2.70 -4.16
N TRP A 79 -18.39 2.27 -2.90
CA TRP A 79 -17.55 1.18 -2.44
C TRP A 79 -18.12 0.56 -1.15
N PRO A 80 -19.19 -0.25 -1.22
CA PRO A 80 -19.90 -0.71 -0.03
C PRO A 80 -19.01 -1.45 0.97
N ALA A 81 -19.23 -1.23 2.27
CA ALA A 81 -18.45 -1.84 3.33
C ALA A 81 -18.81 -3.32 3.52
N ASP A 82 -17.82 -4.21 3.43
CA ASP A 82 -18.00 -5.60 3.84
C ASP A 82 -18.47 -5.65 5.30
N TYR A 83 -19.51 -6.44 5.56
CA TYR A 83 -20.10 -6.60 6.90
C TYR A 83 -20.55 -5.28 7.56
N GLY A 84 -20.74 -4.22 6.77
CA GLY A 84 -21.04 -2.88 7.28
C GLY A 84 -19.89 -2.21 8.03
N HIS A 85 -18.64 -2.69 7.87
CA HIS A 85 -17.48 -2.15 8.59
C HIS A 85 -16.19 -2.14 7.74
N TYR A 86 -15.63 -0.95 7.43
CA TYR A 86 -14.37 -0.81 6.67
C TYR A 86 -13.09 -1.13 7.47
N GLY A 87 -13.20 -1.39 8.78
CA GLY A 87 -12.07 -1.66 9.66
C GLY A 87 -11.03 -2.63 9.06
N PRO A 88 -11.40 -3.82 8.57
CA PRO A 88 -10.44 -4.75 7.97
C PRO A 88 -9.72 -4.19 6.73
N LEU A 89 -10.41 -3.38 5.91
CA LEU A 89 -9.80 -2.69 4.78
C LEU A 89 -8.77 -1.66 5.23
N PHE A 90 -9.03 -0.94 6.33
CA PHE A 90 -8.07 0.02 6.90
C PHE A 90 -6.89 -0.64 7.60
N ILE A 91 -7.08 -1.83 8.19
CA ILE A 91 -5.98 -2.67 8.70
C ILE A 91 -5.08 -3.05 7.52
N ARG A 92 -5.64 -3.57 6.42
CA ARG A 92 -4.85 -3.89 5.22
C ARG A 92 -4.12 -2.66 4.67
N MET A 93 -4.81 -1.53 4.53
CA MET A 93 -4.19 -0.28 4.04
C MET A 93 -2.98 0.12 4.89
N THR A 94 -3.13 0.06 6.22
CA THR A 94 -2.08 0.38 7.20
C THR A 94 -0.91 -0.59 7.09
N TRP A 95 -1.22 -1.89 7.03
CA TRP A 95 -0.24 -2.95 6.86
C TRP A 95 0.57 -2.76 5.58
N HIS A 96 -0.08 -2.51 4.44
CA HIS A 96 0.59 -2.29 3.16
C HIS A 96 1.38 -0.97 3.13
N ALA A 97 0.95 0.05 3.88
CA ALA A 97 1.68 1.30 3.97
C ALA A 97 2.99 1.09 4.75
N ALA A 98 2.95 0.36 5.86
CA ALA A 98 4.12 0.05 6.67
C ALA A 98 5.00 -1.07 6.07
N GLY A 99 4.41 -2.00 5.33
CA GLY A 99 5.03 -3.25 4.91
C GLY A 99 5.94 -3.17 3.70
N THR A 100 6.26 -1.98 3.19
CA THR A 100 7.28 -1.83 2.14
C THR A 100 8.70 -1.64 2.70
N TYR A 101 8.82 -1.53 4.03
CA TYR A 101 10.07 -1.25 4.74
C TYR A 101 11.10 -2.37 4.59
N ARG A 102 12.38 -2.03 4.43
CA ARG A 102 13.48 -3.01 4.34
C ARG A 102 14.69 -2.60 5.17
N ILE A 103 15.26 -3.56 5.90
CA ILE A 103 16.41 -3.31 6.79
C ILE A 103 17.71 -3.01 6.03
N ALA A 104 17.83 -3.46 4.79
CA ALA A 104 19.08 -3.39 4.04
C ALA A 104 19.51 -1.95 3.72
N ASP A 105 18.54 -1.06 3.52
CA ASP A 105 18.78 0.35 3.20
C ASP A 105 17.84 1.33 3.92
N GLY A 106 16.93 0.83 4.76
CA GLY A 106 16.01 1.64 5.56
C GLY A 106 14.89 2.30 4.76
N ARG A 107 14.73 1.98 3.48
CA ARG A 107 13.71 2.57 2.60
C ARG A 107 12.36 1.87 2.73
N GLY A 108 11.33 2.56 2.23
CA GLY A 108 9.94 2.12 2.33
C GLY A 108 9.34 2.38 3.71
N GLY A 109 8.21 1.75 3.99
CA GLY A 109 7.45 1.91 5.21
C GLY A 109 6.44 3.06 5.18
N GLY A 110 5.74 3.24 6.30
CA GLY A 110 4.61 4.15 6.41
C GLY A 110 5.00 5.58 6.78
N GLY A 111 6.29 5.90 6.88
CA GLY A 111 6.82 7.11 7.50
C GLY A 111 6.48 8.42 6.77
N GLU A 112 6.20 8.35 5.48
CA GLU A 112 6.05 9.54 4.61
C GLU A 112 4.68 9.59 3.91
N GLY A 113 3.85 8.57 4.12
CA GLY A 113 2.58 8.42 3.40
C GLY A 113 2.75 8.13 1.90
N ALA A 114 3.90 7.57 1.48
CA ALA A 114 4.25 7.31 0.08
C ALA A 114 3.25 6.42 -0.69
N GLN A 115 2.42 5.61 0.01
CA GLN A 115 1.37 4.79 -0.61
C GLN A 115 0.35 5.61 -1.45
N ARG A 116 0.26 6.92 -1.25
CA ARG A 116 -0.60 7.80 -2.05
C ARG A 116 -0.01 8.21 -3.41
N PHE A 117 1.25 7.91 -3.67
CA PHE A 117 1.96 8.24 -4.90
C PHE A 117 2.40 6.99 -5.67
N ALA A 118 2.76 7.18 -6.95
CA ALA A 118 3.45 6.16 -7.73
C ALA A 118 4.80 5.78 -7.09
N PRO A 119 5.29 4.54 -7.27
CA PRO A 119 4.58 3.43 -7.91
C PRO A 119 3.59 2.73 -6.97
N LEU A 120 3.69 2.98 -5.65
CA LEU A 120 2.96 2.23 -4.62
C LEU A 120 1.44 2.35 -4.74
N ASN A 121 0.93 3.50 -5.17
CA ASN A 121 -0.51 3.70 -5.37
C ASN A 121 -1.12 2.76 -6.44
N SER A 122 -0.28 2.14 -7.27
CA SER A 122 -0.65 1.34 -8.44
C SER A 122 -0.04 -0.06 -8.47
N TRP A 123 0.69 -0.45 -7.42
CA TRP A 123 1.15 -1.83 -7.27
C TRP A 123 -0.04 -2.81 -7.27
N PRO A 124 0.10 -4.00 -7.91
CA PRO A 124 -0.94 -5.02 -7.89
C PRO A 124 -1.38 -5.41 -6.46
N ASP A 125 -0.44 -5.50 -5.51
CA ASP A 125 -0.78 -5.87 -4.14
C ASP A 125 -1.47 -4.73 -3.38
N ASN A 126 -1.51 -3.51 -3.94
CA ASN A 126 -2.24 -2.36 -3.38
C ASN A 126 -3.60 -2.12 -4.04
N VAL A 127 -4.11 -3.09 -4.82
CA VAL A 127 -5.46 -3.04 -5.42
C VAL A 127 -6.51 -2.68 -4.37
N SER A 128 -7.41 -1.77 -4.75
CA SER A 128 -8.51 -1.23 -3.95
C SER A 128 -8.10 -0.34 -2.76
N LEU A 129 -6.81 -0.17 -2.46
CA LEU A 129 -6.36 0.75 -1.42
C LEU A 129 -6.48 2.23 -1.86
N ASP A 130 -6.65 2.49 -3.16
CA ASP A 130 -7.10 3.78 -3.68
C ASP A 130 -8.49 4.17 -3.11
N LYS A 131 -9.43 3.22 -3.02
CA LYS A 131 -10.73 3.43 -2.37
C LYS A 131 -10.58 3.60 -0.87
N ALA A 132 -9.73 2.80 -0.22
CA ALA A 132 -9.47 2.93 1.22
C ALA A 132 -8.97 4.33 1.59
N ARG A 133 -7.98 4.86 0.84
CA ARG A 133 -7.49 6.23 1.04
C ARG A 133 -8.56 7.29 0.73
N ARG A 134 -9.39 7.06 -0.30
CA ARG A 134 -10.50 7.96 -0.65
C ARG A 134 -11.56 8.04 0.45
N LEU A 135 -11.87 6.93 1.13
CA LEU A 135 -12.78 6.92 2.28
C LEU A 135 -12.28 7.78 3.45
N LEU A 136 -10.96 7.96 3.58
CA LEU A 136 -10.35 8.81 4.61
C LEU A 136 -10.23 10.29 4.22
N TRP A 137 -10.52 10.65 2.96
CA TRP A 137 -10.44 12.03 2.51
C TRP A 137 -11.29 13.01 3.33
N PRO A 138 -12.56 12.72 3.70
CA PRO A 138 -13.36 13.63 4.53
C PRO A 138 -12.70 13.92 5.89
N ILE A 139 -12.00 12.94 6.47
CA ILE A 139 -11.23 13.11 7.70
C ILE A 139 -10.05 14.05 7.45
N LYS A 140 -9.25 13.78 6.40
CA LYS A 140 -8.13 14.66 6.03
C LYS A 140 -8.59 16.10 5.76
N GLN A 141 -9.76 16.26 5.12
CA GLN A 141 -10.37 17.55 4.83
C GLN A 141 -10.76 18.29 6.12
N LYS A 142 -11.40 17.59 7.08
CA LYS A 142 -11.83 18.16 8.37
C LYS A 142 -10.66 18.63 9.23
N TYR A 143 -9.59 17.82 9.32
CA TYR A 143 -8.45 18.10 10.19
C TYR A 143 -7.30 18.86 9.50
N GLY A 144 -7.33 18.92 8.17
CA GLY A 144 -6.44 19.73 7.35
C GLY A 144 -4.97 19.47 7.65
N ARG A 145 -4.24 20.53 8.00
CA ARG A 145 -2.79 20.52 8.23
C ARG A 145 -2.36 19.89 9.55
N LYS A 146 -3.29 19.57 10.45
CA LYS A 146 -2.99 19.02 11.78
C LYS A 146 -2.72 17.51 11.78
N ILE A 147 -3.05 16.83 10.69
CA ILE A 147 -2.80 15.41 10.49
C ILE A 147 -2.28 15.19 9.07
N SER A 148 -1.15 14.52 8.92
CA SER A 148 -0.57 14.11 7.64
C SER A 148 -1.33 12.90 7.08
N TRP A 149 -1.18 12.62 5.79
CA TRP A 149 -1.65 11.36 5.23
C TRP A 149 -0.91 10.15 5.81
N GLY A 150 0.40 10.27 6.05
CA GLY A 150 1.18 9.21 6.70
C GLY A 150 0.59 8.80 8.06
N ASP A 151 0.38 9.77 8.95
CA ASP A 151 -0.21 9.48 10.26
C ASP A 151 -1.68 9.05 10.15
N LEU A 152 -2.47 9.67 9.28
CA LEU A 152 -3.88 9.32 9.11
C LEU A 152 -4.06 7.87 8.64
N MET A 153 -3.27 7.42 7.66
CA MET A 153 -3.37 6.05 7.16
C MET A 153 -3.04 5.04 8.25
N ILE A 154 -1.94 5.22 8.97
CA ILE A 154 -1.53 4.29 10.04
C ILE A 154 -2.49 4.34 11.23
N PHE A 155 -2.95 5.54 11.61
CA PHE A 155 -3.87 5.69 12.73
C PHE A 155 -5.25 5.09 12.43
N ALA A 156 -5.70 5.11 11.17
CA ALA A 156 -6.94 4.48 10.75
C ALA A 156 -6.94 2.96 11.02
N GLY A 157 -5.85 2.25 10.69
CA GLY A 157 -5.72 0.82 11.03
C GLY A 157 -5.64 0.57 12.53
N ASN A 158 -4.93 1.43 13.27
CA ASN A 158 -4.85 1.31 14.72
C ASN A 158 -6.24 1.49 15.38
N CYS A 159 -7.01 2.49 14.93
CA CYS A 159 -8.39 2.70 15.36
C CYS A 159 -9.31 1.54 14.96
N ALA A 160 -9.09 0.93 13.79
CA ALA A 160 -9.88 -0.20 13.30
C ALA A 160 -9.69 -1.45 14.17
N LEU A 161 -8.45 -1.74 14.58
CA LEU A 161 -8.17 -2.81 15.53
C LEU A 161 -8.93 -2.59 16.85
N GLU A 162 -8.85 -1.37 17.41
CA GLU A 162 -9.53 -1.05 18.66
C GLU A 162 -11.05 -1.06 18.55
N SER A 163 -11.62 -0.57 17.45
CA SER A 163 -13.07 -0.59 17.23
C SER A 163 -13.63 -2.00 17.09
N MET A 164 -12.79 -2.96 16.66
CA MET A 164 -13.13 -4.37 16.53
C MET A 164 -12.67 -5.22 17.74
N GLY A 165 -12.32 -4.57 18.87
CA GLY A 165 -12.09 -5.24 20.15
C GLY A 165 -10.64 -5.63 20.44
N PHE A 166 -9.68 -5.28 19.59
CA PHE A 166 -8.25 -5.50 19.84
C PHE A 166 -7.60 -4.25 20.42
N LYS A 167 -7.23 -4.30 21.70
CA LYS A 167 -6.51 -3.20 22.36
C LYS A 167 -5.06 -3.15 21.85
N THR A 168 -4.72 -2.08 21.13
CA THR A 168 -3.35 -1.87 20.63
C THR A 168 -2.41 -1.43 21.76
N PHE A 169 -1.10 -1.54 21.53
CA PHE A 169 -0.08 -1.12 22.49
C PHE A 169 -0.05 0.41 22.68
N GLY A 170 -0.34 1.16 21.62
CA GLY A 170 -0.33 2.62 21.59
C GLY A 170 -0.04 3.13 20.19
N PHE A 171 -0.08 4.45 20.01
CA PHE A 171 0.19 5.10 18.73
C PHE A 171 1.00 6.40 18.94
N GLY A 172 1.93 6.66 18.02
CA GLY A 172 2.68 7.90 17.93
C GLY A 172 2.54 8.51 16.54
N GLY A 173 2.12 9.77 16.49
CA GLY A 173 2.17 10.60 15.28
C GLY A 173 3.53 11.29 15.10
N GLY A 174 3.64 12.10 14.06
CA GLY A 174 4.84 12.87 13.73
C GLY A 174 5.41 12.61 12.33
N ARG A 175 4.72 11.82 11.51
CA ARG A 175 5.09 11.57 10.11
C ARG A 175 4.76 12.78 9.25
N GLU A 176 5.76 13.42 8.66
CA GLU A 176 5.51 14.53 7.74
C GLU A 176 5.14 14.02 6.34
N ASP A 177 4.22 14.70 5.65
CA ASP A 177 3.88 14.36 4.26
C ASP A 177 4.98 14.82 3.30
N ILE A 178 5.37 13.93 2.38
CA ILE A 178 6.16 14.27 1.17
C ILE A 178 5.26 14.80 0.05
N TRP A 179 5.80 15.45 -0.99
CA TRP A 179 5.00 16.11 -2.05
C TRP A 179 5.31 15.62 -3.46
N ASP A 180 6.36 14.84 -3.60
CA ASP A 180 6.77 14.09 -4.78
C ASP A 180 7.12 12.66 -4.33
N PRO A 181 7.01 11.64 -5.20
CA PRO A 181 7.37 10.28 -4.84
C PRO A 181 8.88 10.11 -4.66
N ASP A 182 9.27 9.21 -3.76
CA ASP A 182 10.64 8.73 -3.67
C ASP A 182 10.99 7.80 -4.84
N GLU A 183 12.15 8.04 -5.45
CA GLU A 183 12.74 7.11 -6.41
C GLU A 183 13.50 6.01 -5.68
N ILE A 184 12.85 4.87 -5.47
CA ILE A 184 13.38 3.71 -4.75
C ILE A 184 13.62 2.56 -5.72
N PHE A 185 14.77 1.89 -5.58
CA PHE A 185 15.04 0.65 -6.30
C PHE A 185 14.21 -0.51 -5.71
N TRP A 186 13.07 -0.79 -6.35
CA TRP A 186 12.15 -1.86 -5.96
C TRP A 186 12.48 -3.24 -6.55
N GLY A 187 13.37 -3.28 -7.53
CA GLY A 187 13.78 -4.49 -8.24
C GLY A 187 14.17 -4.18 -9.69
N PRO A 188 14.87 -5.08 -10.38
CA PRO A 188 15.31 -4.89 -11.77
C PRO A 188 14.21 -5.16 -12.82
N GLU A 189 13.09 -5.76 -12.41
CA GLU A 189 12.07 -6.27 -13.33
C GLU A 189 11.35 -5.15 -14.07
N ASP A 190 11.03 -5.39 -15.34
CA ASP A 190 10.25 -4.50 -16.20
C ASP A 190 8.76 -4.87 -16.29
N THR A 191 8.35 -5.93 -15.59
CA THR A 191 6.97 -6.42 -15.53
C THR A 191 6.48 -6.51 -14.09
N TRP A 192 5.22 -6.11 -13.85
CA TRP A 192 4.59 -6.38 -12.56
C TRP A 192 4.51 -7.89 -12.34
N LEU A 193 4.70 -8.30 -11.08
CA LEU A 193 4.77 -9.69 -10.63
C LEU A 193 5.93 -10.51 -11.23
N GLY A 194 6.89 -9.88 -11.94
CA GLY A 194 8.13 -10.53 -12.35
C GLY A 194 9.05 -10.86 -11.16
N ASP A 195 9.95 -11.84 -11.34
CA ASP A 195 10.82 -12.40 -10.29
C ASP A 195 12.31 -12.54 -10.66
N GLU A 196 12.87 -11.60 -11.44
CA GLU A 196 14.30 -11.53 -11.80
C GLU A 196 15.24 -11.08 -10.65
N ARG A 197 14.91 -11.51 -9.42
CA ARG A 197 15.56 -11.09 -8.17
C ARG A 197 16.13 -12.24 -7.36
N TYR A 198 16.09 -13.46 -7.87
CA TYR A 198 16.65 -14.64 -7.24
C TYR A 198 18.02 -15.02 -7.83
N SER A 199 18.92 -15.52 -6.98
CA SER A 199 20.13 -16.20 -7.43
C SER A 199 19.82 -17.59 -8.01
N GLU A 200 20.83 -18.26 -8.57
CA GLU A 200 20.70 -19.65 -9.05
C GLU A 200 20.23 -20.61 -7.93
N ASP A 201 20.62 -20.35 -6.68
CA ASP A 201 20.22 -21.13 -5.50
C ASP A 201 18.88 -20.68 -4.88
N ARG A 202 18.13 -19.81 -5.58
CA ARG A 202 16.85 -19.25 -5.14
C ARG A 202 16.96 -18.44 -3.85
N GLU A 203 18.08 -17.75 -3.65
CA GLU A 203 18.21 -16.73 -2.61
C GLU A 203 17.78 -15.36 -3.17
N LEU A 204 16.95 -14.63 -2.43
CA LEU A 204 16.61 -13.24 -2.76
C LEU A 204 17.90 -12.40 -2.81
N THR A 205 18.12 -11.67 -3.89
CA THR A 205 19.35 -10.89 -4.11
C THR A 205 19.15 -9.41 -3.79
N GLY A 206 20.26 -8.70 -3.61
CA GLY A 206 20.25 -7.25 -3.37
C GLY A 206 19.50 -6.86 -2.10
N SER A 207 19.00 -5.63 -2.08
CA SER A 207 18.31 -5.09 -0.91
C SER A 207 16.83 -5.47 -0.84
N VAL A 208 16.28 -6.18 -1.85
CA VAL A 208 14.83 -6.42 -2.01
C VAL A 208 14.18 -7.17 -0.86
N GLY A 209 12.94 -6.79 -0.51
CA GLY A 209 12.18 -7.35 0.62
C GLY A 209 10.96 -8.19 0.23
N ALA A 210 10.67 -8.31 -1.06
CA ALA A 210 9.51 -9.03 -1.58
C ALA A 210 9.91 -10.02 -2.68
N VAL A 211 9.15 -11.11 -2.85
CA VAL A 211 9.44 -12.20 -3.79
C VAL A 211 9.19 -11.85 -5.26
N GLN A 212 8.32 -10.87 -5.53
CA GLN A 212 7.97 -10.42 -6.88
C GLN A 212 7.79 -8.90 -6.92
N MET A 213 7.95 -8.30 -8.10
CA MET A 213 7.74 -6.87 -8.29
C MET A 213 6.28 -6.50 -8.06
N GLY A 214 6.01 -5.53 -7.18
CA GLY A 214 4.65 -5.08 -6.89
C GLY A 214 3.91 -5.84 -5.79
N LEU A 215 4.56 -6.81 -5.13
CA LEU A 215 4.10 -7.44 -3.89
C LEU A 215 4.68 -6.74 -2.66
N ILE A 216 3.95 -6.81 -1.54
CA ILE A 216 4.46 -6.33 -0.25
C ILE A 216 5.48 -7.32 0.33
N TYR A 217 5.15 -8.62 0.40
CA TYR A 217 6.05 -9.67 0.93
C TYR A 217 6.15 -10.87 -0.02
N VAL A 218 5.15 -11.73 0.00
CA VAL A 218 5.13 -13.03 -0.66
C VAL A 218 3.91 -13.16 -1.57
N ASN A 219 3.97 -14.12 -2.49
CA ASN A 219 2.82 -14.47 -3.31
C ASN A 219 1.79 -15.27 -2.47
N PRO A 220 0.52 -14.84 -2.40
CA PRO A 220 -0.50 -15.52 -1.60
C PRO A 220 -0.83 -16.95 -2.09
N GLU A 221 -0.55 -17.26 -3.35
CA GLU A 221 -0.74 -18.59 -3.95
C GLU A 221 0.48 -19.50 -3.78
N GLY A 222 1.53 -19.01 -3.12
CA GLY A 222 2.81 -19.69 -2.96
C GLY A 222 3.83 -19.34 -4.05
N PRO A 223 5.07 -19.86 -3.93
CA PRO A 223 6.19 -19.37 -4.73
C PRO A 223 5.95 -19.56 -6.23
N SER A 224 5.98 -18.46 -6.99
CA SER A 224 5.66 -18.43 -8.42
C SER A 224 4.28 -19.01 -8.77
N GLY A 225 3.30 -18.87 -7.87
CA GLY A 225 1.93 -19.40 -8.02
C GLY A 225 1.80 -20.91 -7.74
N ASN A 226 2.84 -21.57 -7.22
CA ASN A 226 2.76 -22.97 -6.82
C ASN A 226 2.26 -23.09 -5.36
N PRO A 227 1.10 -23.74 -5.12
CA PRO A 227 0.47 -23.82 -3.80
C PRO A 227 1.13 -24.85 -2.87
N ASP A 228 2.44 -24.70 -2.63
CA ASP A 228 3.21 -25.44 -1.65
C ASP A 228 3.39 -24.59 -0.37
N PRO A 229 2.69 -24.94 0.73
CA PRO A 229 2.77 -24.18 1.98
C PRO A 229 4.16 -24.23 2.64
N LEU A 230 4.92 -25.32 2.47
CA LEU A 230 6.25 -25.45 3.06
C LEU A 230 7.26 -24.60 2.30
N ALA A 231 7.11 -24.50 0.98
CA ALA A 231 7.90 -23.57 0.18
C ALA A 231 7.53 -22.11 0.50
N SER A 232 6.23 -21.80 0.59
CA SER A 232 5.74 -20.47 0.98
C SER A 232 6.25 -20.03 2.36
N ALA A 233 6.31 -20.95 3.34
CA ALA A 233 6.86 -20.65 4.66
C ALA A 233 8.34 -20.21 4.64
N LYS A 234 9.12 -20.63 3.65
CA LYS A 234 10.52 -20.17 3.48
C LYS A 234 10.56 -18.73 2.97
N ASP A 235 9.74 -18.41 1.96
CA ASP A 235 9.60 -17.06 1.43
C ASP A 235 9.06 -16.10 2.48
N ILE A 236 8.07 -16.53 3.29
CA ILE A 236 7.52 -15.75 4.41
C ILE A 236 8.64 -15.41 5.39
N ARG A 237 9.38 -16.43 5.86
CA ARG A 237 10.48 -16.20 6.82
C ARG A 237 11.52 -15.24 6.26
N GLU A 238 11.92 -15.43 5.01
CA GLU A 238 12.99 -14.61 4.42
C GLU A 238 12.54 -13.16 4.22
N THR A 239 11.36 -12.92 3.66
CA THR A 239 10.84 -11.57 3.40
C THR A 239 10.57 -10.82 4.70
N PHE A 240 9.88 -11.43 5.68
CA PHE A 240 9.64 -10.80 6.98
C PHE A 240 10.94 -10.52 7.74
N ARG A 241 11.94 -11.41 7.69
CA ARG A 241 13.27 -11.16 8.26
C ARG A 241 13.92 -9.93 7.63
N ARG A 242 13.82 -9.74 6.32
CA ARG A 242 14.29 -8.53 5.62
C ARG A 242 13.51 -7.27 5.99
N MET A 243 12.35 -7.41 6.61
CA MET A 243 11.51 -6.32 7.12
C MET A 243 11.53 -6.22 8.65
N ALA A 244 12.61 -6.71 9.27
CA ALA A 244 12.88 -6.65 10.71
C ALA A 244 11.95 -7.47 11.61
N MET A 245 11.23 -8.45 11.07
CA MET A 245 10.37 -9.33 11.86
C MET A 245 11.01 -10.71 12.04
N ASN A 246 11.04 -11.19 13.28
CA ASN A 246 11.42 -12.56 13.62
C ASN A 246 10.24 -13.54 13.44
N ASP A 247 10.44 -14.83 13.71
CA ASP A 247 9.40 -15.86 13.52
C ASP A 247 8.13 -15.62 14.37
N GLU A 248 8.29 -15.18 15.63
CA GLU A 248 7.16 -14.91 16.54
C GLU A 248 6.36 -13.69 16.06
N GLU A 249 7.05 -12.60 15.72
CA GLU A 249 6.44 -11.38 15.19
C GLU A 249 5.72 -11.65 13.87
N THR A 250 6.34 -12.43 12.99
CA THR A 250 5.78 -12.85 11.70
C THR A 250 4.48 -13.63 11.88
N ALA A 251 4.50 -14.65 12.73
CA ALA A 251 3.31 -15.45 13.00
C ALA A 251 2.19 -14.59 13.63
N ALA A 252 2.54 -13.74 14.60
CA ALA A 252 1.59 -12.86 15.27
C ALA A 252 0.94 -11.84 14.30
N LEU A 253 1.72 -11.25 13.38
CA LEU A 253 1.22 -10.30 12.38
C LEU A 253 0.28 -10.96 11.38
N ILE A 254 0.64 -12.13 10.84
CA ILE A 254 -0.18 -12.83 9.86
C ILE A 254 -1.49 -13.30 10.49
N VAL A 255 -1.43 -13.99 11.64
CA VAL A 255 -2.64 -14.49 12.32
C VAL A 255 -3.49 -13.34 12.84
N GLY A 256 -2.87 -12.33 13.48
CA GLY A 256 -3.57 -11.16 13.99
C GLY A 256 -4.24 -10.35 12.88
N GLY A 257 -3.57 -10.13 11.75
CA GLY A 257 -4.14 -9.46 10.58
C GLY A 257 -5.29 -10.24 9.97
N HIS A 258 -5.10 -11.54 9.69
CA HIS A 258 -6.10 -12.40 9.05
C HIS A 258 -7.24 -12.83 9.99
N THR A 259 -7.24 -12.41 11.26
CA THR A 259 -8.42 -12.49 12.14
C THR A 259 -9.56 -11.60 11.63
N PHE A 260 -9.25 -10.59 10.81
CA PHE A 260 -10.21 -9.59 10.33
C PHE A 260 -10.41 -9.65 8.82
N GLY A 261 -11.65 -9.45 8.39
CA GLY A 261 -12.00 -9.22 6.98
C GLY A 261 -12.00 -10.47 6.12
N LYS A 262 -11.68 -10.26 4.84
CA LYS A 262 -11.74 -11.26 3.76
C LYS A 262 -10.88 -10.81 2.57
N CYS A 263 -10.59 -11.74 1.67
CA CYS A 263 -10.10 -11.42 0.32
C CYS A 263 -11.27 -11.15 -0.65
N HIS A 264 -10.96 -10.67 -1.85
CA HIS A 264 -11.95 -10.32 -2.88
C HIS A 264 -11.51 -10.87 -4.23
N GLY A 265 -12.19 -11.91 -4.70
CA GLY A 265 -11.86 -12.61 -5.95
C GLY A 265 -13.08 -13.22 -6.62
N ALA A 266 -14.20 -12.48 -6.66
CA ALA A 266 -15.49 -13.05 -7.02
C ALA A 266 -15.87 -12.91 -8.51
N ASN A 267 -14.96 -12.40 -9.33
CA ASN A 267 -14.99 -12.53 -10.79
C ASN A 267 -13.57 -12.60 -11.34
N ASP A 268 -13.47 -13.02 -12.60
CA ASP A 268 -12.21 -13.11 -13.32
C ASP A 268 -11.54 -11.73 -13.49
N SER A 269 -10.22 -11.73 -13.55
CA SER A 269 -9.45 -10.50 -13.66
C SER A 269 -9.65 -9.74 -14.97
N GLU A 270 -10.28 -10.34 -15.99
CA GLU A 270 -10.62 -9.67 -17.26
C GLU A 270 -11.57 -8.48 -17.07
N TYR A 271 -12.36 -8.46 -15.99
CA TYR A 271 -13.29 -7.37 -15.70
C TYR A 271 -12.61 -6.17 -15.04
N VAL A 272 -11.35 -6.31 -14.60
CA VAL A 272 -10.61 -5.30 -13.85
C VAL A 272 -9.83 -4.40 -14.80
N GLY A 273 -10.19 -3.12 -14.84
CA GLY A 273 -9.50 -2.10 -15.65
C GLY A 273 -8.14 -1.65 -15.07
N ALA A 274 -7.55 -0.66 -15.73
CA ALA A 274 -6.23 -0.13 -15.37
C ALA A 274 -6.15 0.40 -13.93
N GLU A 275 -4.99 0.20 -13.33
CA GLU A 275 -4.48 0.77 -12.08
C GLU A 275 -4.51 2.31 -12.05
N PRO A 276 -4.41 2.96 -10.88
CA PRO A 276 -4.58 4.41 -10.75
C PRO A 276 -3.73 5.27 -11.68
N GLU A 277 -2.44 4.96 -11.90
CA GLU A 277 -1.60 5.73 -12.82
C GLU A 277 -1.92 5.46 -14.31
N GLY A 278 -2.60 4.35 -14.62
CA GLY A 278 -3.03 3.99 -15.97
C GLY A 278 -4.49 4.36 -16.29
N CYS A 279 -5.26 4.79 -15.27
CA CYS A 279 -6.70 5.04 -15.37
C CYS A 279 -7.04 6.31 -16.17
N PRO A 280 -8.25 6.41 -16.75
CA PRO A 280 -8.65 7.61 -17.48
C PRO A 280 -9.00 8.76 -16.51
N ILE A 281 -8.93 10.01 -17.00
CA ILE A 281 -9.03 11.21 -16.15
C ILE A 281 -10.36 11.31 -15.37
N GLU A 282 -11.45 10.82 -15.94
CA GLU A 282 -12.77 10.79 -15.31
C GLU A 282 -12.83 9.85 -14.09
N ALA A 283 -11.89 8.93 -13.94
CA ALA A 283 -11.78 8.08 -12.75
C ALA A 283 -11.17 8.83 -11.55
N GLN A 284 -10.66 10.05 -11.75
CA GLN A 284 -10.19 10.96 -10.69
C GLN A 284 -9.19 10.28 -9.74
N GLY A 285 -8.23 9.54 -10.31
CA GLY A 285 -7.17 8.84 -9.58
C GLY A 285 -7.61 7.57 -8.85
N LEU A 286 -8.79 7.02 -9.15
CA LEU A 286 -9.19 5.68 -8.72
C LEU A 286 -9.00 4.69 -9.88
N GLY A 287 -8.28 3.60 -9.63
CA GLY A 287 -7.96 2.58 -10.62
C GLY A 287 -8.82 1.33 -10.47
N TRP A 288 -8.43 0.26 -11.15
CA TRP A 288 -9.00 -1.08 -11.02
C TRP A 288 -10.53 -1.09 -11.11
N LYS A 289 -11.08 -0.29 -12.03
CA LYS A 289 -12.52 -0.23 -12.25
C LYS A 289 -12.99 -1.61 -12.68
N ASN A 290 -13.82 -2.25 -11.87
CA ASN A 290 -14.41 -3.53 -12.20
C ASN A 290 -15.69 -3.31 -13.01
N THR A 291 -15.79 -3.97 -14.17
CA THR A 291 -16.94 -3.86 -15.09
C THR A 291 -17.99 -4.96 -14.88
N PHE A 292 -17.72 -5.93 -14.01
CA PHE A 292 -18.66 -6.99 -13.65
C PHE A 292 -19.74 -6.49 -12.70
N ALA A 293 -21.00 -6.62 -13.10
CA ALA A 293 -22.17 -6.16 -12.33
C ALA A 293 -22.03 -4.70 -11.86
N SER A 294 -22.15 -4.43 -10.56
CA SER A 294 -21.95 -3.09 -9.95
C SER A 294 -20.47 -2.69 -9.86
N GLY A 295 -19.54 -3.64 -10.02
CA GLY A 295 -18.11 -3.44 -9.81
C GLY A 295 -17.67 -3.28 -8.34
N SER A 296 -18.59 -3.38 -7.37
CA SER A 296 -18.31 -3.26 -5.94
C SER A 296 -19.42 -3.88 -5.06
N GLY A 297 -19.07 -4.30 -3.84
CA GLY A 297 -20.03 -4.84 -2.88
C GLY A 297 -20.58 -6.23 -3.23
N VAL A 298 -21.82 -6.51 -2.80
CA VAL A 298 -22.54 -7.76 -3.08
C VAL A 298 -23.28 -7.63 -4.41
N TYR A 299 -23.16 -8.65 -5.25
CA TYR A 299 -23.86 -8.76 -6.55
C TYR A 299 -25.37 -8.81 -6.39
#